data_AF-A0A0T6BEI3-F1
#
_entry.id   AF-A0A0T6BEI3-F1
#
_cell.length_a   1.000
_cell.length_b   1.000
_cell.length_c   1.000
_cell.angle_alpha   90.00
_cell.angle_beta   90.00
_cell.angle_gamma   90.00
#
_symmetry.space_group_name_H-M   'P 1'
#
loop_
_entity.id
_entity.type
_entity.pdbx_description
1 polymer ?
#
loop_
_entity_poly.entity_id
_entity_poly.type
_entity_poly.pdbx_seq_one_letter_code
_entity_poly.pdbx_strand_id
1 'polypeptide(L)'
;PKLIEAWNELGECYWKNDNLKEATNCFNKALLYGKNKISLRNLSMLARQKAASNQEERQKNIEVGLNYAKDAVQLDPHDGLSWAVLANAHLSSFFGITQNPKTLKQCLSAYLQAEKDIVAKTTPDLHYNKGITLKYEEEFKLALESFNNASLYDPTWEPPKIKERQLVKYLNDINELASTSGKMKSKRLTQLLQIRNISDLTEAAVIHHLVVKP
;
A
#
# COMPACT_ATOMS: atom_id res chain seq x y z
N PRO A 1 17.70 -20.26 26.74
CA PRO A 1 18.49 -19.00 26.79
C PRO A 1 17.54 -17.78 26.86
N LYS A 2 17.78 -16.81 27.75
CA LYS A 2 16.91 -15.63 27.98
C LYS A 2 17.31 -14.37 27.19
N LEU A 3 18.27 -14.48 26.28
CA LEU A 3 18.79 -13.35 25.52
C LEU A 3 17.83 -13.01 24.36
N ILE A 4 17.11 -11.89 24.48
CA ILE A 4 16.07 -11.46 23.53
C ILE A 4 16.65 -11.20 22.13
N GLU A 5 17.80 -10.52 22.06
CA GLU A 5 18.47 -10.19 20.80
C GLU A 5 18.83 -11.45 20.00
N ALA A 6 19.38 -12.48 20.66
CA ALA A 6 19.71 -13.74 20.01
C ALA A 6 18.48 -14.47 19.42
N TRP A 7 17.32 -14.38 20.10
CA TRP A 7 16.08 -14.93 19.54
C TRP A 7 15.59 -14.14 18.33
N ASN A 8 15.75 -12.81 18.34
CA ASN A 8 15.39 -11.97 17.20
C ASN A 8 16.28 -12.28 15.99
N GLU A 9 17.60 -12.31 16.17
CA GLU A 9 18.55 -12.63 15.11
C GLU A 9 18.30 -14.03 14.52
N LEU A 10 18.09 -15.04 15.38
CA LEU A 10 17.75 -16.39 14.92
C LEU A 10 16.43 -16.41 14.14
N GLY A 11 15.43 -15.64 14.59
CA GLY A 11 14.16 -15.49 13.89
C GLY A 11 14.32 -14.90 12.50
N GLU A 12 15.17 -13.89 12.35
CA GLU A 12 15.50 -13.29 11.05
C GLU A 12 16.25 -14.27 10.13
N CYS A 13 17.17 -15.08 10.67
CA CYS A 13 17.82 -16.14 9.91
C CYS A 13 16.79 -17.16 9.38
N TYR A 14 15.85 -17.61 10.22
CA TYR A 14 14.80 -18.52 9.77
C TYR A 14 13.89 -17.88 8.73
N TRP A 15 13.55 -16.60 8.88
CA TRP A 15 12.78 -15.88 7.89
C TRP A 15 13.48 -15.87 6.53
N LYS A 16 14.75 -15.46 6.48
CA LYS A 16 15.53 -15.39 5.24
C LYS A 16 15.64 -16.74 4.54
N ASN A 17 15.51 -17.84 5.28
CA ASN A 17 15.47 -19.21 4.77
C ASN A 17 14.04 -19.74 4.50
N ASP A 18 13.03 -18.86 4.43
CA ASP A 18 11.61 -19.17 4.23
C ASP A 18 10.98 -20.10 5.28
N ASN A 19 11.65 -20.29 6.43
CA ASN A 19 11.12 -21.06 7.54
C ASN A 19 10.28 -20.16 8.47
N LEU A 20 9.12 -19.73 7.96
CA LEU A 20 8.26 -18.76 8.63
C LEU A 20 7.71 -19.25 9.97
N LYS A 21 7.53 -20.57 10.13
CA LYS A 21 7.07 -21.19 11.37
C LYS A 21 8.11 -21.04 12.48
N GLU A 22 9.37 -21.39 12.20
CA GLU A 22 10.42 -21.26 13.20
C GLU A 22 10.80 -19.80 13.47
N ALA A 23 10.72 -18.93 12.46
CA ALA A 23 10.84 -17.49 12.65
C ALA A 23 9.79 -16.98 13.65
N THR A 24 8.51 -17.34 13.46
CA THR A 24 7.41 -16.99 14.37
C THR A 24 7.66 -17.50 15.80
N ASN A 25 8.13 -18.74 15.93
CA ASN A 25 8.45 -19.33 17.24
C ASN A 25 9.56 -18.54 17.96
N CYS A 26 10.60 -18.13 17.24
CA CYS A 26 11.71 -17.36 17.79
C CYS A 26 11.25 -15.99 18.30
N PHE A 27 10.47 -15.23 17.49
CA PHE A 27 9.97 -13.93 17.91
C PHE A 27 8.98 -14.02 19.09
N ASN A 28 8.13 -15.05 19.13
CA ASN A 28 7.26 -15.28 20.29
C ASN A 28 8.08 -15.62 21.54
N LYS A 29 9.13 -16.45 21.44
CA LYS A 29 10.03 -16.75 22.57
C LYS A 29 10.74 -15.49 23.05
N ALA A 30 11.19 -14.61 22.16
CA ALA A 30 11.76 -13.32 22.52
C ALA A 30 10.78 -12.48 23.36
N LEU A 31 9.51 -12.40 22.93
CA LEU A 31 8.46 -11.67 23.68
C LEU A 31 8.12 -12.28 25.04
N LEU A 32 8.25 -13.60 25.21
CA LEU A 32 8.07 -14.25 26.51
C LEU A 32 9.14 -13.80 27.53
N TYR A 33 10.34 -13.47 27.08
CA TYR A 33 11.42 -12.99 27.95
C TYR A 33 11.41 -11.47 28.14
N GLY A 34 10.78 -10.71 27.24
CA GLY A 34 10.55 -9.29 27.38
C GLY A 34 9.94 -8.65 26.14
N LYS A 35 8.99 -7.73 26.36
CA LYS A 35 8.36 -6.96 25.28
C LYS A 35 9.44 -6.12 24.57
N ASN A 36 9.55 -6.26 23.26
CA ASN A 36 10.56 -5.54 22.47
C ASN A 36 10.04 -5.23 21.06
N LYS A 37 10.47 -4.09 20.49
CA LYS A 37 9.98 -3.61 19.19
C LYS A 37 10.36 -4.51 18.02
N ILE A 38 11.52 -5.17 18.05
CA ILE A 38 12.01 -6.00 16.95
C ILE A 38 11.09 -7.20 16.72
N SER A 39 10.80 -7.97 17.77
CA SER A 39 9.89 -9.11 17.66
C SER A 39 8.48 -8.69 17.23
N LEU A 40 7.97 -7.56 17.75
CA LEU A 40 6.64 -7.05 17.38
C LEU A 40 6.57 -6.65 15.90
N ARG A 41 7.58 -5.94 15.39
CA ARG A 41 7.67 -5.61 13.95
C ARG A 41 7.67 -6.87 13.09
N ASN A 42 8.49 -7.85 13.45
CA ASN A 42 8.61 -9.09 12.68
C ASN A 42 7.33 -9.93 12.73
N LEU A 43 6.71 -10.08 13.91
CA LEU A 43 5.41 -10.74 14.04
C LEU A 43 4.29 -10.01 13.29
N SER A 44 4.33 -8.68 13.26
CA SER A 44 3.41 -7.86 12.46
C SER A 44 3.50 -8.21 10.98
N MET A 45 4.71 -8.34 10.44
CA MET A 45 4.94 -8.70 9.05
C MET A 45 4.52 -10.16 8.76
N LEU A 46 4.90 -11.12 9.61
CA LEU A 46 4.53 -12.54 9.45
C LEU A 46 3.01 -12.75 9.50
N ALA A 47 2.33 -12.08 10.44
CA ALA A 47 0.89 -12.19 10.56
C ALA A 47 0.18 -11.79 9.27
N ARG A 48 0.61 -10.71 8.61
CA ARG A 48 -0.02 -10.24 7.36
C ARG A 48 0.32 -11.09 6.13
N GLN A 49 1.45 -11.79 6.15
CA GLN A 49 1.88 -12.69 5.07
C GLN A 49 1.36 -14.11 5.24
N LYS A 50 0.91 -14.48 6.43
CA LYS A 50 0.39 -15.81 6.73
C LYS A 50 -0.73 -16.18 5.77
N ALA A 51 -0.57 -17.34 5.12
CA ALA A 51 -1.59 -17.92 4.27
C ALA A 51 -2.91 -18.07 5.05
N ALA A 52 -4.02 -17.74 4.41
CA ALA A 52 -5.35 -17.81 4.97
C ALA A 52 -6.22 -18.68 4.08
N SER A 53 -7.03 -19.55 4.70
CA SER A 53 -7.91 -20.48 3.99
C SER A 53 -9.18 -19.79 3.50
N ASN A 54 -9.55 -18.67 4.12
CA ASN A 54 -10.73 -17.88 3.80
C ASN A 54 -10.51 -16.40 4.14
N GLN A 55 -11.48 -15.57 3.75
CA GLN A 55 -11.42 -14.12 3.92
C GLN A 55 -11.46 -13.69 5.40
N GLU A 56 -12.18 -14.41 6.27
CA GLU A 56 -12.26 -14.10 7.71
C GLU A 56 -10.90 -14.33 8.39
N GLU A 57 -10.24 -15.45 8.11
CA GLU A 57 -8.90 -15.74 8.61
C GLU A 57 -7.90 -14.70 8.11
N ARG A 58 -8.02 -14.28 6.84
CA ARG A 58 -7.19 -13.21 6.28
C ARG A 58 -7.38 -11.88 7.01
N GLN A 59 -8.62 -11.49 7.30
CA GLN A 59 -8.92 -10.26 8.05
C GLN A 59 -8.34 -10.32 9.46
N LYS A 60 -8.54 -11.44 10.17
CA LYS A 60 -7.98 -11.66 11.51
C LYS A 60 -6.45 -11.58 11.51
N ASN A 61 -5.79 -12.20 10.54
CA ASN A 61 -4.34 -12.14 10.36
C ASN A 61 -3.85 -10.69 10.18
N ILE A 62 -4.58 -9.89 9.40
CA ILE A 62 -4.26 -8.48 9.19
C ILE A 62 -4.47 -7.65 10.46
N GLU A 63 -5.55 -7.87 11.20
CA GLU A 63 -5.83 -7.19 12.48
C GLU A 63 -4.77 -7.49 13.54
N VAL A 64 -4.38 -8.76 13.68
CA VAL A 64 -3.27 -9.18 14.55
C VAL A 64 -1.99 -8.47 14.15
N GLY A 65 -1.69 -8.44 12.84
CA GLY A 65 -0.52 -7.72 12.33
C GLY A 65 -0.56 -6.23 12.64
N LEU A 66 -1.72 -5.58 12.51
CA LEU A 66 -1.90 -4.17 12.84
C LEU A 66 -1.69 -3.88 14.32
N ASN A 67 -2.18 -4.74 15.20
CA ASN A 67 -1.98 -4.59 16.64
C ASN A 67 -0.50 -4.71 17.02
N TYR A 68 0.22 -5.70 16.47
CA TYR A 68 1.66 -5.81 16.69
C TYR A 68 2.44 -4.57 16.23
N ALA A 69 2.07 -3.98 15.08
CA ALA A 69 2.73 -2.77 14.60
C ALA A 69 2.49 -1.56 15.51
N LYS A 70 1.24 -1.39 16.00
CA LYS A 70 0.90 -0.33 16.95
C LYS A 70 1.68 -0.50 18.26
N ASP A 71 1.75 -1.72 18.77
CA ASP A 71 2.54 -2.04 19.96
C ASP A 71 4.02 -1.72 19.79
N ALA A 72 4.59 -1.98 18.60
CA ALA A 72 5.99 -1.69 18.30
C ALA A 72 6.28 -0.18 18.30
N VAL A 73 5.38 0.63 17.74
CA VAL A 73 5.44 2.11 17.78
C VAL A 73 5.23 2.63 19.19
N GLN A 74 4.32 2.03 19.97
CA GLN A 74 4.06 2.46 21.35
C GLN A 74 5.28 2.27 22.26
N LEU A 75 6.06 1.21 22.03
CA LEU A 75 7.31 0.98 22.78
C LEU A 75 8.39 2.02 22.47
N ASP A 76 8.48 2.45 21.21
CA ASP A 76 9.45 3.44 20.78
C ASP A 76 8.90 4.29 19.63
N PRO A 77 8.28 5.44 19.95
CA PRO A 77 7.73 6.35 18.95
C PRO A 77 8.77 7.02 18.04
N HIS A 78 10.07 6.89 18.35
CA HIS A 78 11.15 7.43 17.54
C HIS A 78 11.73 6.41 16.56
N ASP A 79 11.34 5.13 16.65
CA ASP A 79 11.80 4.08 15.75
C ASP A 79 11.09 4.16 14.40
N GLY A 80 11.80 4.62 13.36
CA GLY A 80 11.19 4.77 12.04
C GLY A 80 10.80 3.44 11.40
N LEU A 81 11.52 2.35 11.70
CA LEU A 81 11.20 1.02 11.20
C LEU A 81 9.85 0.52 11.75
N SER A 82 9.54 0.76 13.03
CA SER A 82 8.21 0.52 13.61
C SER A 82 7.12 1.31 12.87
N TRP A 83 7.37 2.58 12.57
CA TRP A 83 6.44 3.40 11.79
C TRP A 83 6.25 2.89 10.36
N ALA A 84 7.31 2.43 9.69
CA ALA A 84 7.23 1.84 8.35
C ALA A 84 6.41 0.53 8.37
N VAL A 85 6.59 -0.31 9.40
CA VAL A 85 5.79 -1.53 9.59
C VAL A 85 4.32 -1.21 9.88
N LEU A 86 4.04 -0.14 10.65
CA LEU A 86 2.67 0.34 10.89
C LEU A 86 2.01 0.86 9.61
N ALA A 87 2.74 1.59 8.78
CA ALA A 87 2.25 2.02 7.47
C ALA A 87 1.87 0.81 6.60
N ASN A 88 2.76 -0.19 6.49
CA ASN A 88 2.48 -1.45 5.79
C ASN A 88 1.26 -2.20 6.38
N ALA A 89 1.06 -2.13 7.69
CA ALA A 89 -0.10 -2.74 8.35
C ALA A 89 -1.41 -2.02 7.98
N HIS A 90 -1.41 -0.69 7.97
CA HIS A 90 -2.54 0.10 7.49
C HIS A 90 -2.84 -0.17 6.01
N LEU A 91 -1.80 -0.28 5.17
CA LEU A 91 -1.98 -0.61 3.75
C LEU A 91 -2.64 -1.98 3.56
N SER A 92 -2.20 -2.97 4.31
CA SER A 92 -2.81 -4.31 4.30
C SER A 92 -4.24 -4.30 4.82
N SER A 93 -4.53 -3.51 5.87
CA SER A 93 -5.89 -3.31 6.39
C SER A 93 -6.81 -2.67 5.35
N PHE A 94 -6.33 -1.66 4.63
CA PHE A 94 -7.08 -0.99 3.56
C PHE A 94 -7.46 -1.97 2.44
N PHE A 95 -6.50 -2.77 1.94
CA PHE A 95 -6.75 -3.70 0.83
C PHE A 95 -7.37 -5.04 1.27
N GLY A 96 -7.25 -5.42 2.53
CA GLY A 96 -7.65 -6.75 3.02
C GLY A 96 -8.91 -6.78 3.86
N ILE A 97 -9.26 -5.67 4.52
CA ILE A 97 -10.44 -5.56 5.39
C ILE A 97 -11.47 -4.64 4.76
N THR A 98 -11.16 -3.35 4.65
CA THR A 98 -12.09 -2.35 4.11
C THR A 98 -11.31 -1.15 3.57
N GLN A 99 -11.66 -0.72 2.35
CA GLN A 99 -11.04 0.41 1.66
C GLN A 99 -11.53 1.76 2.22
N ASN A 100 -11.26 2.00 3.50
CA ASN A 100 -11.58 3.25 4.16
C ASN A 100 -10.49 4.30 3.88
N PRO A 101 -10.81 5.45 3.25
CA PRO A 101 -9.83 6.50 2.95
C PRO A 101 -9.06 7.00 4.18
N LYS A 102 -9.66 6.94 5.38
CA LYS A 102 -8.98 7.30 6.63
C LYS A 102 -7.79 6.38 6.93
N THR A 103 -7.93 5.08 6.66
CA THR A 103 -6.85 4.09 6.84
C THR A 103 -5.69 4.39 5.90
N LEU A 104 -5.97 4.83 4.69
CA LEU A 104 -4.94 5.17 3.71
C LEU A 104 -4.19 6.46 4.08
N LYS A 105 -4.90 7.47 4.61
CA LYS A 105 -4.27 8.67 5.21
C LYS A 105 -3.38 8.32 6.40
N GLN A 106 -3.80 7.38 7.25
CA GLN A 106 -2.97 6.86 8.35
C GLN A 106 -1.71 6.15 7.82
N CYS A 107 -1.84 5.35 6.77
CA CYS A 107 -0.71 4.71 6.08
C CYS A 107 0.34 5.74 5.62
N LEU A 108 -0.08 6.74 4.84
CA LEU A 108 0.83 7.78 4.34
C LEU A 108 1.44 8.62 5.47
N SER A 109 0.66 8.93 6.51
CA SER A 109 1.16 9.66 7.69
C SER A 109 2.23 8.85 8.44
N ALA A 110 2.05 7.54 8.56
CA ALA A 110 3.02 6.65 9.18
C ALA A 110 4.31 6.55 8.36
N TYR A 111 4.25 6.50 7.02
CA TYR A 111 5.46 6.59 6.19
C TYR A 111 6.19 7.93 6.36
N LEU A 112 5.48 9.05 6.37
CA LEU A 112 6.10 10.37 6.59
C LEU A 112 6.78 10.46 7.96
N GLN A 113 6.19 9.84 8.98
CA GLN A 113 6.80 9.76 10.29
C GLN A 113 8.04 8.84 10.29
N ALA A 114 8.00 7.71 9.58
CA ALA A 114 9.12 6.80 9.42
C ALA A 114 10.33 7.48 8.75
N GLU A 115 10.11 8.30 7.72
CA GLU A 115 11.17 9.01 6.99
C GLU A 115 11.94 10.05 7.82
N LYS A 116 11.48 10.38 9.04
CA LYS A 116 12.21 11.25 9.96
C LYS A 116 13.41 10.55 10.60
N ASP A 117 13.39 9.21 10.67
CA ASP A 117 14.50 8.39 11.11
C ASP A 117 15.38 8.03 9.90
N ILE A 118 16.69 8.25 10.04
CA ILE A 118 17.65 8.02 8.96
C ILE A 118 17.69 6.56 8.53
N VAL A 119 17.58 5.61 9.48
CA VAL A 119 17.66 4.18 9.17
C VAL A 119 16.48 3.78 8.30
N ALA A 120 15.27 4.11 8.74
CA ALA A 120 14.05 3.84 7.98
C ALA A 120 14.02 4.58 6.64
N LYS A 121 14.43 5.85 6.60
CA LYS A 121 14.50 6.66 5.37
C LYS A 121 15.40 6.02 4.30
N THR A 122 16.44 5.31 4.70
CA THR A 122 17.35 4.61 3.76
C THR A 122 16.91 3.19 3.42
N THR A 123 15.76 2.73 3.90
CA THR A 123 15.24 1.38 3.61
C THR A 123 14.48 1.38 2.28
N PRO A 124 14.87 0.58 1.27
CA PRO A 124 14.25 0.59 -0.06
C PRO A 124 12.78 0.16 -0.03
N ASP A 125 12.42 -0.82 0.80
CA ASP A 125 11.04 -1.32 0.93
C ASP A 125 10.04 -0.23 1.37
N LEU A 126 10.49 0.72 2.21
CA LEU A 126 9.67 1.84 2.65
C LEU A 126 9.22 2.64 1.43
N HIS A 127 10.18 3.06 0.61
CA HIS A 127 9.95 3.88 -0.57
C HIS A 127 9.14 3.15 -1.63
N TYR A 128 9.39 1.86 -1.83
CA TYR A 128 8.60 1.06 -2.76
C TYR A 128 7.14 0.97 -2.34
N ASN A 129 6.86 0.61 -1.09
CA ASN A 129 5.49 0.46 -0.60
C ASN A 129 4.76 1.81 -0.51
N LYS A 130 5.46 2.89 -0.15
CA LYS A 130 4.97 4.27 -0.23
C LYS A 130 4.63 4.64 -1.68
N GLY A 131 5.49 4.31 -2.65
CA GLY A 131 5.24 4.54 -4.07
C GLY A 131 4.02 3.79 -4.60
N ILE A 132 3.82 2.54 -4.20
CA ILE A 132 2.59 1.78 -4.51
C ILE A 132 1.35 2.47 -3.95
N THR A 133 1.43 2.95 -2.71
CA THR A 133 0.33 3.66 -2.03
C THR A 133 -0.02 4.97 -2.75
N LEU A 134 0.99 5.79 -3.06
CA LEU A 134 0.83 7.07 -3.77
C LEU A 134 0.30 6.87 -5.20
N LYS A 135 0.76 5.83 -5.89
CA LYS A 135 0.22 5.47 -7.21
C LYS A 135 -1.27 5.15 -7.14
N TYR A 136 -1.71 4.46 -6.09
CA TYR A 136 -3.14 4.14 -5.91
C TYR A 136 -3.98 5.40 -5.65
N GLU A 137 -3.43 6.38 -4.91
CA GLU A 137 -4.05 7.71 -4.70
C GLU A 137 -3.88 8.66 -5.89
N GLU A 138 -3.35 8.18 -7.03
CA GLU A 138 -3.09 8.97 -8.24
C GLU A 138 -2.10 10.15 -8.05
N GLU A 139 -1.33 10.13 -6.95
CA GLU A 139 -0.22 11.04 -6.67
C GLU A 139 1.03 10.64 -7.47
N PHE A 140 0.90 10.62 -8.80
CA PHE A 140 1.85 9.94 -9.69
C PHE A 140 3.26 10.50 -9.64
N LYS A 141 3.42 11.82 -9.46
CA LYS A 141 4.74 12.44 -9.31
C LYS A 141 5.46 11.91 -8.07
N LEU A 142 4.79 11.92 -6.93
CA LEU A 142 5.36 11.43 -5.67
C LEU A 142 5.59 9.91 -5.71
N ALA A 143 4.75 9.17 -6.44
CA ALA A 143 4.96 7.74 -6.66
C ALA A 143 6.25 7.47 -7.46
N LEU A 144 6.51 8.22 -8.53
CA LEU A 144 7.75 8.13 -9.31
C LEU A 144 8.98 8.46 -8.45
N GLU A 145 8.92 9.56 -7.69
CA GLU A 145 10.00 9.94 -6.75
C GLU A 145 10.28 8.82 -5.73
N SER A 146 9.22 8.18 -5.22
CA SER A 146 9.34 7.07 -4.28
C SER A 146 9.96 5.82 -4.93
N PHE A 147 9.56 5.46 -6.15
CA PHE A 147 10.20 4.34 -6.86
C PHE A 147 11.66 4.60 -7.18
N ASN A 148 12.00 5.83 -7.60
CA ASN A 148 13.38 6.24 -7.82
C ASN A 148 14.20 6.14 -6.52
N ASN A 149 13.68 6.63 -5.40
CA ASN A 149 14.36 6.50 -4.10
C ASN A 149 14.59 5.03 -3.71
N ALA A 150 13.62 4.15 -3.92
CA ALA A 150 13.79 2.72 -3.67
C ALA A 150 14.93 2.12 -4.51
N SER A 151 15.03 2.50 -5.79
CA SER A 151 16.15 2.09 -6.67
C SER A 151 17.49 2.72 -6.30
N LEU A 152 17.51 3.91 -5.72
CA LEU A 152 18.74 4.53 -5.23
C LEU A 152 19.29 3.80 -4.00
N TYR A 153 18.42 3.36 -3.09
CA TYR A 153 18.83 2.66 -1.87
C TYR A 153 19.13 1.18 -2.10
N ASP A 154 18.52 0.54 -3.10
CA ASP A 154 18.93 -0.78 -3.60
C ASP A 154 18.94 -0.81 -5.14
N PRO A 155 20.11 -0.53 -5.77
CA PRO A 155 20.24 -0.56 -7.22
C PRO A 155 20.11 -1.95 -7.84
N THR A 156 20.22 -3.02 -7.05
CA THR A 156 20.11 -4.41 -7.54
C THR A 156 18.68 -4.93 -7.51
N TRP A 157 17.81 -4.28 -6.74
CA TRP A 157 16.40 -4.58 -6.70
C TRP A 157 15.66 -3.96 -7.91
N GLU A 158 15.34 -4.80 -8.89
CA GLU A 158 14.68 -4.39 -10.13
C GLU A 158 13.20 -3.94 -10.02
N PRO A 159 12.36 -4.46 -9.10
CA PRO A 159 10.94 -4.12 -9.04
C PRO A 159 10.59 -2.62 -9.00
N PRO A 160 11.28 -1.73 -8.25
CA PRO A 160 10.99 -0.30 -8.30
C PRO A 160 11.27 0.31 -9.68
N LYS A 161 12.38 -0.03 -10.35
CA LYS A 161 12.67 0.42 -11.73
C LYS A 161 11.61 -0.05 -12.73
N ILE A 162 11.12 -1.26 -12.55
CA ILE A 162 10.02 -1.80 -13.37
C ILE A 162 8.74 -1.00 -13.14
N LYS A 163 8.38 -0.72 -11.87
CA LYS A 163 7.19 0.06 -11.53
C LYS A 163 7.27 1.49 -12.05
N GLU A 164 8.43 2.12 -11.97
CA GLU A 164 8.69 3.46 -12.51
C GLU A 164 8.45 3.48 -14.03
N ARG A 165 9.11 2.59 -14.79
CA ARG A 165 8.94 2.49 -16.24
C ARG A 165 7.49 2.22 -16.64
N GLN A 166 6.81 1.33 -15.92
CA GLN A 166 5.38 1.04 -16.14
C GLN A 166 4.51 2.28 -15.91
N LEU A 167 4.78 3.05 -14.85
CA LEU A 167 4.01 4.26 -14.54
C LEU A 167 4.26 5.36 -15.56
N VAL A 168 5.51 5.61 -15.96
CA VAL A 168 5.85 6.58 -17.02
C VAL A 168 5.14 6.23 -18.33
N LYS A 169 5.20 4.95 -18.74
CA LYS A 169 4.49 4.49 -19.94
C LYS A 169 2.99 4.74 -19.83
N TYR A 170 2.37 4.35 -18.72
CA TYR A 170 0.94 4.55 -18.47
C TYR A 170 0.52 6.03 -18.59
N LEU A 171 1.30 6.94 -18.00
CA LEU A 171 1.01 8.38 -18.07
C LEU A 171 1.16 8.95 -19.48
N ASN A 172 2.17 8.48 -20.23
CA ASN A 172 2.34 8.85 -21.63
C ASN A 172 1.19 8.37 -22.50
N ASP A 173 0.75 7.12 -22.30
CA ASP A 173 -0.39 6.54 -23.02
C ASP A 173 -1.68 7.32 -22.72
N ILE A 174 -1.92 7.70 -21.47
CA ILE A 174 -3.06 8.55 -21.08
C ILE A 174 -2.97 9.92 -21.75
N ASN A 175 -1.81 10.57 -21.71
CA ASN A 175 -1.64 11.88 -22.31
C ASN A 175 -1.84 11.85 -23.84
N GLU A 176 -1.37 10.81 -24.51
CA GLU A 176 -1.63 10.59 -25.94
C GLU A 176 -3.13 10.41 -26.20
N LEU A 177 -3.81 9.56 -25.43
CA LEU A 177 -5.24 9.35 -25.59
C LEU A 177 -6.05 10.62 -25.29
N ALA A 178 -5.69 11.39 -24.26
CA ALA A 178 -6.36 12.64 -23.93
C ALA A 178 -6.18 13.68 -25.05
N SER A 179 -4.95 13.88 -25.53
CA SER A 179 -4.64 14.85 -26.59
C SER A 179 -5.24 14.47 -27.95
N THR A 180 -5.46 13.18 -28.21
CA THR A 180 -6.02 12.69 -29.48
C THR A 180 -7.51 12.36 -29.41
N SER A 181 -8.20 12.66 -28.30
CA SER A 181 -9.59 12.25 -28.07
C SER A 181 -9.79 10.74 -28.31
N GLY A 182 -8.90 9.92 -27.75
CA GLY A 182 -8.89 8.47 -27.91
C GLY A 182 -8.57 8.01 -29.33
N LYS A 183 -7.75 8.77 -30.07
CA LYS A 183 -7.44 8.54 -31.50
C LYS A 183 -8.70 8.51 -32.38
N MET A 184 -9.77 9.19 -31.96
CA MET A 184 -11.03 9.23 -32.70
C MET A 184 -10.97 10.24 -33.85
N LYS A 185 -11.50 9.86 -35.02
CA LYS A 185 -11.73 10.81 -36.11
C LYS A 185 -12.77 11.84 -35.68
N SER A 186 -12.52 13.12 -35.98
CA SER A 186 -13.42 14.24 -35.64
C SER A 186 -14.89 13.96 -35.97
N LYS A 187 -15.19 13.41 -37.17
CA LYS A 187 -16.56 13.04 -37.57
C LYS A 187 -17.24 12.07 -36.59
N ARG A 188 -16.53 11.06 -36.10
CA ARG A 188 -17.07 10.07 -35.14
C ARG A 188 -17.28 10.71 -33.77
N LEU A 189 -16.38 11.60 -33.35
CA LEU A 189 -16.53 12.35 -32.11
C LEU A 189 -17.78 13.24 -32.15
N THR A 190 -17.98 13.99 -33.24
CA THR A 190 -19.19 14.82 -33.42
C THR A 190 -20.47 13.98 -33.39
N GLN A 191 -20.49 12.80 -34.03
CA GLN A 191 -21.63 11.89 -34.00
C GLN A 191 -21.95 11.41 -32.57
N LEU A 192 -20.94 11.02 -31.79
CA LEU A 192 -21.14 10.60 -30.39
C LEU A 192 -21.68 11.73 -29.51
N LEU A 193 -21.18 12.95 -29.69
CA LEU A 193 -21.65 14.14 -28.98
C LEU A 193 -23.11 14.48 -29.35
N GLN A 194 -23.48 14.32 -30.62
CA GLN A 194 -24.86 14.52 -31.08
C GLN A 194 -25.82 13.48 -30.50
N ILE A 195 -25.43 12.20 -30.42
CA ILE A 195 -26.25 11.14 -29.81
C ILE A 195 -26.55 11.47 -28.34
N ARG A 196 -25.54 11.92 -27.59
CA ARG A 196 -25.72 12.33 -26.19
C ARG A 196 -26.69 13.50 -26.03
N ASN A 197 -26.57 14.53 -26.87
CA ASN A 197 -27.49 15.66 -26.82
C ASN A 197 -28.94 15.24 -27.14
N ILE A 198 -29.13 14.28 -28.06
CA ILE A 198 -30.45 13.75 -28.38
C ILE A 198 -31.02 12.93 -27.21
N SER A 199 -30.21 12.11 -26.54
CA SER A 199 -30.67 11.36 -25.36
C SER A 199 -31.07 12.28 -24.21
N ASP A 200 -30.29 13.34 -23.94
CA ASP A 200 -30.59 14.33 -22.90
C ASP A 200 -31.90 15.10 -23.22
N LEU A 201 -32.15 15.41 -24.50
CA LEU A 201 -33.41 16.00 -24.96
C LEU A 201 -34.60 15.05 -24.83
N THR A 202 -34.41 13.75 -25.08
CA THR A 202 -35.48 12.75 -24.90
C THR A 202 -35.82 12.50 -23.43
N GLU A 203 -34.83 12.49 -22.53
CA GLU A 203 -35.09 12.39 -21.08
C GLU A 203 -35.83 13.63 -20.56
N ALA A 204 -35.42 14.83 -20.98
CA ALA A 204 -36.13 16.07 -20.63
C ALA A 204 -37.57 16.09 -21.17
N ALA A 205 -37.80 15.58 -22.38
CA ALA A 205 -39.14 15.49 -22.97
C ALA A 205 -40.05 14.48 -22.24
N VAL A 206 -39.51 13.34 -21.80
CA VAL A 206 -40.24 12.35 -21.00
C VAL A 206 -40.63 12.91 -19.63
N ILE A 207 -39.74 13.66 -18.97
CA ILE A 207 -40.04 14.34 -17.69
C ILE A 207 -41.12 15.41 -17.89
N HIS A 208 -41.07 16.20 -18.96
CA HIS A 208 -42.10 17.20 -19.25
C HIS A 208 -43.47 16.57 -19.55
N HIS A 209 -43.51 15.38 -20.17
CA HIS A 209 -44.76 14.66 -20.44
C HIS A 209 -45.35 13.97 -19.20
N LEU A 210 -44.54 13.71 -18.17
CA LEU A 210 -44.99 13.16 -16.88
C LEU A 210 -45.41 14.26 -15.88
N VAL A 211 -44.89 15.47 -16.00
CA VAL A 211 -45.25 16.64 -15.16
C VAL A 211 -46.45 17.41 -15.75
N VAL A 212 -46.71 17.27 -17.05
CA VAL A 212 -47.86 17.88 -17.75
C VAL A 212 -48.83 16.80 -18.20
N LYS A 213 -49.44 16.10 -17.24
CA LYS A 213 -50.79 15.55 -17.40
C LYS A 213 -51.66 16.11 -16.27
N PRO A 214 -52.87 16.62 -16.59
CA PRO A 214 -53.80 17.16 -15.60
C PRO A 214 -54.29 16.10 -14.60
#